data_AF-T1B3K1-F1
#
_entry.id   AF-T1B3K1-F1
#
_cell.length_a   1.000
_cell.length_b   1.000
_cell.length_c   1.000
_cell.angle_alpha   90.00
_cell.angle_beta   90.00
_cell.angle_gamma   90.00
#
_symmetry.space_group_name_H-M   'P 1'
#
loop_
_entity.id
_entity.type
_entity.pdbx_description
1 polymer ?
#
loop_
_entity_poly.entity_id
_entity_poly.type
_entity_poly.pdbx_seq_one_letter_code
_entity_poly.pdbx_strand_id
1 'polypeptide(L)'
;ELAPISDAAWAQIEAEASRTLKQYLSARRVVDVPPPKGPGTSAVGTGHVQKIEAPCEGAQAVQHAARPLVELRVPFLLSRQAIDDVERGALDSDWTSLQDAARKLAFAEDRSVFDGYAAAGIQGIRQAASNPITALPAVVTGYPGAVAQAVNHLRLAGVNGPYALVLGADPYTAISGVTEEGYPVQPHLERIVEGGIVWSPAIEGGLVLSTRGG
;
A
#
# COMPACT_ATOMS: atom_id res chain seq x y z
N GLU A 1 -19.05 2.46 23.18
CA GLU A 1 -19.87 2.48 24.42
C GLU A 1 -20.38 1.10 24.89
N LEU A 2 -20.64 0.13 23.99
CA LEU A 2 -21.13 -1.20 24.42
C LEU A 2 -20.02 -2.20 24.82
N ALA A 3 -18.78 -1.95 24.43
CA ALA A 3 -17.66 -2.82 24.78
C ALA A 3 -17.18 -2.51 26.21
N PRO A 4 -16.92 -3.54 27.05
CA PRO A 4 -16.42 -3.35 28.41
C PRO A 4 -14.92 -3.01 28.39
N ILE A 5 -14.59 -1.83 27.87
CA ILE A 5 -13.23 -1.33 27.66
C ILE A 5 -13.21 0.11 28.17
N SER A 6 -12.24 0.41 29.02
CA SER A 6 -12.05 1.75 29.58
C SER A 6 -11.49 2.73 28.56
N ASP A 7 -11.66 4.04 28.80
CA ASP A 7 -11.13 5.07 27.90
C ASP A 7 -9.60 4.99 27.78
N ALA A 8 -8.92 4.66 28.88
CA ALA A 8 -7.47 4.45 28.90
C ALA A 8 -7.05 3.26 28.02
N ALA A 9 -7.78 2.14 28.11
CA ALA A 9 -7.51 0.98 27.27
C ALA A 9 -7.85 1.24 25.79
N TRP A 10 -8.93 1.97 25.50
CA TRP A 10 -9.25 2.40 24.13
C TRP A 10 -8.13 3.25 23.53
N ALA A 11 -7.62 4.23 24.26
CA ALA A 11 -6.53 5.09 23.79
C ALA A 11 -5.26 4.28 23.47
N GLN A 12 -4.91 3.29 24.30
CA GLN A 12 -3.77 2.40 24.03
C GLN A 12 -4.00 1.53 22.80
N ILE A 13 -5.19 0.93 22.66
CA ILE A 13 -5.56 0.12 21.49
C ILE A 13 -5.45 0.95 20.20
N GLU A 14 -6.01 2.16 20.18
CA GLU A 14 -5.95 3.03 19.00
C GLU A 14 -4.54 3.47 18.66
N ALA A 15 -3.73 3.82 19.66
CA ALA A 15 -2.34 4.20 19.48
C ALA A 15 -1.53 3.05 18.89
N GLU A 16 -1.71 1.84 19.42
CA GLU A 16 -0.97 0.65 19.01
C GLU A 16 -1.36 0.16 17.61
N ALA A 17 -2.67 0.17 17.31
CA ALA A 17 -3.16 -0.11 15.96
C ALA A 17 -2.64 0.92 14.95
N SER A 18 -2.69 2.22 15.29
CA SER A 18 -2.22 3.31 14.43
C SER A 18 -0.72 3.21 14.16
N ARG A 19 0.07 2.90 15.19
CA ARG A 19 1.53 2.71 15.09
C ARG A 19 1.85 1.55 14.15
N THR A 20 1.19 0.41 14.36
CA THR A 20 1.37 -0.80 13.55
C THR A 20 0.96 -0.55 12.09
N LEU A 21 -0.19 0.07 11.84
CA LEU A 21 -0.64 0.40 10.48
C LEU A 21 0.35 1.32 9.77
N LYS A 22 0.81 2.40 10.42
CA LYS A 22 1.79 3.33 9.84
C LYS A 22 3.13 2.67 9.51
N GLN A 23 3.51 1.65 10.27
CA GLN A 23 4.75 0.89 10.01
C GLN A 23 4.66 0.03 8.74
N TYR A 24 3.50 -0.58 8.48
CA TYR A 24 3.33 -1.55 7.40
C TYR A 24 2.66 -0.99 6.14
N LEU A 25 1.89 0.10 6.23
CA LEU A 25 1.24 0.73 5.08
C LEU A 25 2.26 1.47 4.21
N SER A 26 2.72 0.79 3.17
CA SER A 26 3.71 1.34 2.25
C SER A 26 3.07 2.05 1.05
N ALA A 27 1.91 1.59 0.57
CA ALA A 27 1.24 2.15 -0.60
C ALA A 27 0.91 3.64 -0.41
N ARG A 28 0.41 4.02 0.77
CA ARG A 28 0.05 5.41 1.12
C ARG A 28 1.23 6.38 1.11
N ARG A 29 2.46 5.90 1.06
CA ARG A 29 3.67 6.74 0.96
C ARG A 29 3.98 7.11 -0.49
N VAL A 30 3.39 6.43 -1.46
CA VAL A 30 3.71 6.57 -2.89
C VAL A 30 2.48 6.81 -3.77
N VAL A 31 1.27 6.66 -3.24
CA VAL A 31 0.00 6.99 -3.94
C VAL A 31 -0.74 8.11 -3.23
N ASP A 32 -1.57 8.83 -3.98
CA ASP A 32 -2.45 9.87 -3.43
C ASP A 32 -3.58 9.25 -2.59
N VAL A 33 -3.74 9.75 -1.36
CA VAL A 33 -4.78 9.29 -0.43
C VAL A 33 -5.81 10.41 -0.25
N PRO A 34 -6.98 10.32 -0.91
CA PRO A 34 -8.02 11.33 -0.77
C PRO A 34 -8.65 11.30 0.64
N PRO A 35 -9.26 12.42 1.08
CA PRO A 35 -9.97 12.44 2.36
C PRO A 35 -11.14 11.45 2.36
N PRO A 36 -11.46 10.84 3.52
CA PRO A 36 -12.54 9.88 3.62
C PRO A 36 -13.89 10.52 3.31
N LYS A 37 -14.68 9.88 2.44
CA LYS A 37 -16.02 10.34 2.02
C LYS A 37 -17.15 9.89 2.95
N GLY A 38 -16.82 9.20 4.05
CA GLY A 38 -17.77 8.68 5.03
C GLY A 38 -18.38 7.33 4.65
N PRO A 39 -19.06 6.67 5.62
CA PRO A 39 -19.49 5.26 5.51
C PRO A 39 -20.62 5.02 4.50
N GLY A 40 -21.35 6.07 4.10
CA GLY A 40 -22.41 5.95 3.09
C GLY A 40 -21.91 5.86 1.64
N THR A 41 -20.59 5.99 1.41
CA THR A 41 -20.02 5.92 0.07
C THR A 41 -19.91 4.47 -0.38
N SER A 42 -20.55 4.11 -1.50
CA SER A 42 -20.52 2.73 -2.02
C SER A 42 -19.64 2.56 -3.26
N ALA A 43 -19.38 3.63 -4.01
CA ALA A 43 -18.59 3.57 -5.24
C ALA A 43 -17.97 4.93 -5.61
N VAL A 44 -16.92 4.90 -6.43
CA VAL A 44 -16.29 6.08 -7.04
C VAL A 44 -16.58 6.07 -8.54
N GLY A 45 -17.23 7.13 -9.04
CA GLY A 45 -17.47 7.30 -10.47
C GLY A 45 -16.16 7.47 -11.24
N THR A 46 -16.04 6.82 -12.40
CA THR A 46 -14.82 6.88 -13.24
C THR A 46 -14.86 8.01 -14.27
N GLY A 47 -16.00 8.70 -14.41
CA GLY A 47 -16.23 9.67 -15.48
C GLY A 47 -16.51 9.04 -16.85
N HIS A 48 -16.49 7.71 -16.96
CA HIS A 48 -16.78 6.99 -18.19
C HIS A 48 -18.19 6.41 -18.21
N VAL A 49 -18.68 6.14 -19.41
CA VAL A 49 -19.95 5.46 -19.66
C VAL A 49 -19.74 4.30 -20.62
N GLN A 50 -20.60 3.29 -20.51
CA GLN A 50 -20.70 2.20 -21.48
C GLN A 50 -22.08 2.24 -22.14
N LYS A 51 -22.13 2.06 -23.45
CA LYS A 51 -23.41 1.95 -24.16
C LYS A 51 -24.07 0.63 -23.78
N ILE A 52 -25.37 0.67 -23.50
CA ILE A 52 -26.17 -0.51 -23.20
C ILE A 52 -27.37 -0.57 -24.15
N GLU A 53 -27.98 -1.74 -24.24
CA GLU A 53 -29.20 -1.92 -25.04
C GLU A 53 -30.31 -1.02 -24.49
N ALA A 54 -31.01 -0.33 -25.40
CA ALA A 54 -32.08 0.57 -25.04
C ALA A 54 -33.37 -0.23 -24.76
N PRO A 55 -34.18 0.18 -23.77
CA PRO A 55 -35.36 -0.58 -23.37
C PRO A 55 -36.51 -0.52 -24.39
N CYS A 56 -36.42 0.34 -25.40
CA CYS A 56 -37.42 0.48 -26.46
C CYS A 56 -36.82 1.08 -27.73
N GLU A 57 -37.54 0.91 -28.84
CA GLU A 57 -37.18 1.48 -30.14
C GLU A 57 -37.13 3.02 -30.09
N GLY A 58 -36.12 3.60 -30.73
CA GLY A 58 -35.88 5.05 -30.76
C GLY A 58 -35.14 5.60 -29.53
N ALA A 59 -34.97 4.83 -28.46
CA ALA A 59 -34.19 5.24 -27.29
C ALA A 59 -32.69 4.92 -27.44
N GLN A 60 -31.86 5.67 -26.71
CA GLN A 60 -30.44 5.37 -26.50
C GLN A 60 -30.17 5.27 -25.00
N ALA A 61 -29.37 4.29 -24.60
CA ALA A 61 -29.06 4.06 -23.20
C ALA A 61 -27.55 3.93 -22.96
N VAL A 62 -27.10 4.50 -21.85
CA VAL A 62 -25.72 4.39 -21.35
C VAL A 62 -25.75 4.10 -19.86
N GLN A 63 -24.74 3.38 -19.39
CA GLN A 63 -24.52 3.13 -17.97
C GLN A 63 -23.23 3.82 -17.53
N HIS A 64 -23.28 4.54 -16.41
CA HIS A 64 -22.10 5.14 -15.82
C HIS A 64 -21.20 4.07 -15.19
N ALA A 65 -19.92 4.08 -15.54
CA ALA A 65 -18.94 3.20 -14.95
C ALA A 65 -18.48 3.76 -13.59
N ALA A 66 -18.60 2.92 -12.56
CA ALA A 66 -18.15 3.23 -11.21
C ALA A 66 -17.34 2.06 -10.64
N ARG A 67 -16.40 2.38 -9.75
CA ARG A 67 -15.61 1.41 -9.00
C ARG A 67 -16.23 1.23 -7.60
N PRO A 68 -16.80 0.07 -7.27
CA PRO A 68 -17.35 -0.16 -5.93
C PRO A 68 -16.24 -0.15 -4.88
N LEU A 69 -16.54 0.37 -3.70
CA LEU A 69 -15.62 0.31 -2.56
C LEU A 69 -15.66 -1.09 -1.92
N VAL A 70 -14.54 -1.48 -1.33
CA VAL A 70 -14.40 -2.74 -0.60
C VAL A 70 -14.33 -2.44 0.88
N GLU A 71 -15.17 -3.12 1.66
CA GLU A 71 -15.08 -3.09 3.11
C GLU A 71 -14.27 -4.29 3.61
N LEU A 72 -13.12 -4.01 4.24
CA LEU A 72 -12.25 -5.02 4.84
C LEU A 72 -12.40 -5.01 6.35
N ARG A 73 -12.67 -6.19 6.94
CA ARG A 73 -12.76 -6.38 8.39
C ARG A 73 -11.83 -7.51 8.82
N VAL A 74 -10.96 -7.24 9.78
CA VAL A 74 -10.07 -8.25 10.38
C VAL A 74 -10.42 -8.35 11.87
N PRO A 75 -11.17 -9.39 12.29
CA PRO A 75 -11.48 -9.58 13.70
C PRO A 75 -10.25 -9.99 14.49
N PHE A 76 -10.20 -9.59 15.75
CA PHE A 76 -9.18 -9.98 16.72
C PHE A 76 -9.80 -10.17 18.10
N LEU A 77 -9.07 -10.87 18.98
CA LEU A 77 -9.50 -11.16 20.35
C LEU A 77 -8.43 -10.65 21.32
N LEU A 78 -8.89 -10.01 22.38
CA LEU A 78 -8.06 -9.52 23.49
C LEU A 78 -8.54 -10.14 24.79
N SER A 79 -7.60 -10.38 25.71
CA SER A 79 -7.97 -10.84 27.04
C SER A 79 -8.52 -9.65 27.85
N ARG A 80 -9.59 -9.89 28.63
CA ARG A 80 -10.09 -8.87 29.57
C ARG A 80 -9.03 -8.48 30.59
N GLN A 81 -8.19 -9.43 30.99
CA GLN A 81 -7.10 -9.20 31.92
C GLN A 81 -6.13 -8.12 31.41
N ALA A 82 -5.68 -8.23 30.15
CA ALA A 82 -4.82 -7.23 29.54
C ALA A 82 -5.49 -5.84 29.45
N ILE A 83 -6.81 -5.79 29.22
CA ILE A 83 -7.56 -4.54 29.19
C ILE A 83 -7.65 -3.91 30.59
N ASP A 84 -7.97 -4.70 31.61
CA ASP A 84 -8.12 -4.24 32.99
C ASP A 84 -6.76 -3.85 33.61
N ASP A 85 -5.66 -4.46 33.18
CA ASP A 85 -4.32 -4.14 33.67
C ASP A 85 -3.86 -2.73 33.27
N VAL A 86 -4.36 -2.19 32.15
CA VAL A 86 -4.13 -0.80 31.75
C VAL A 86 -4.66 0.17 32.81
N GLU A 87 -5.84 -0.09 33.36
CA GLU A 87 -6.41 0.76 34.43
C GLU A 87 -5.58 0.71 35.70
N ARG A 88 -4.88 -0.40 35.94
CA ARG A 88 -3.96 -0.57 37.08
C ARG A 88 -2.59 0.04 36.82
N GLY A 89 -2.36 0.63 35.64
CA GLY A 89 -1.11 1.28 35.26
C GLY A 89 -0.10 0.38 34.55
N ALA A 90 -0.50 -0.78 34.05
CA ALA A 90 0.39 -1.62 33.25
C ALA A 90 0.76 -0.93 31.93
N LEU A 91 2.04 -1.02 31.57
CA LEU A 91 2.60 -0.43 30.35
C LEU A 91 2.96 -1.48 29.28
N ASP A 92 2.79 -2.75 29.63
CA ASP A 92 3.20 -3.94 28.87
C ASP A 92 2.03 -4.90 28.59
N SER A 93 0.81 -4.37 28.54
CA SER A 93 -0.40 -5.15 28.20
C SER A 93 -0.24 -5.83 26.83
N ASP A 94 -0.69 -7.09 26.73
CA ASP A 94 -0.53 -7.88 25.51
C ASP A 94 -1.50 -7.45 24.40
N TRP A 95 -0.95 -6.73 23.42
CA TRP A 95 -1.65 -6.26 22.21
C TRP A 95 -1.30 -7.06 20.95
N THR A 96 -0.67 -8.24 21.07
CA THR A 96 -0.15 -9.00 19.92
C THR A 96 -1.25 -9.32 18.89
N SER A 97 -2.43 -9.77 19.33
CA SER A 97 -3.57 -10.05 18.44
C SER A 97 -4.04 -8.83 17.64
N LEU A 98 -3.97 -7.64 18.25
CA LEU A 98 -4.32 -6.37 17.60
C LEU A 98 -3.26 -6.00 16.55
N GLN A 99 -1.98 -6.09 16.90
CA GLN A 99 -0.87 -5.84 15.98
C GLN A 99 -0.92 -6.79 14.77
N ASP A 100 -1.22 -8.06 15.00
CA ASP A 100 -1.39 -9.06 13.94
C ASP A 100 -2.56 -8.72 13.00
N ALA A 101 -3.69 -8.28 13.55
CA ALA A 101 -4.84 -7.86 12.76
C ALA A 101 -4.55 -6.59 11.95
N ALA A 102 -3.91 -5.59 12.55
CA ALA A 102 -3.46 -4.37 11.89
C ALA A 102 -2.48 -4.68 10.75
N ARG A 103 -1.50 -5.58 10.98
CA ARG A 103 -0.56 -6.04 9.96
C ARG A 103 -1.26 -6.71 8.79
N LYS A 104 -2.21 -7.63 9.06
CA LYS A 104 -3.01 -8.30 8.01
C LYS A 104 -3.78 -7.29 7.16
N LEU A 105 -4.39 -6.28 7.80
CA LEU A 105 -5.14 -5.24 7.11
C LEU A 105 -4.22 -4.37 6.23
N ALA A 106 -3.06 -3.96 6.75
CA ALA A 106 -2.07 -3.21 5.98
C ALA A 106 -1.57 -4.00 4.75
N PHE A 107 -1.30 -5.30 4.93
CA PHE A 107 -0.85 -6.15 3.83
C PHE A 107 -1.94 -6.36 2.77
N ALA A 108 -3.20 -6.48 3.20
CA ALA A 108 -4.32 -6.59 2.29
C ALA A 108 -4.48 -5.32 1.43
N GLU A 109 -4.32 -4.14 2.04
CA GLU A 109 -4.36 -2.86 1.32
C GLU A 109 -3.20 -2.76 0.32
N ASP A 110 -1.96 -2.94 0.77
CA ASP A 110 -0.77 -2.82 -0.09
C ASP A 110 -0.83 -3.79 -1.28
N ARG A 111 -1.19 -5.06 -1.05
CA ARG A 111 -1.37 -6.04 -2.14
C ARG A 111 -2.47 -5.62 -3.11
N SER A 112 -3.57 -5.10 -2.60
CA SER A 112 -4.67 -4.62 -3.45
C SER A 112 -4.24 -3.46 -4.35
N VAL A 113 -3.37 -2.58 -3.85
CA VAL A 113 -2.84 -1.44 -4.62
C VAL A 113 -1.77 -1.88 -5.62
N PHE A 114 -0.78 -2.67 -5.20
CA PHE A 114 0.36 -3.02 -6.05
C PHE A 114 0.05 -4.17 -7.01
N ASP A 115 -0.50 -5.27 -6.51
CA ASP A 115 -0.72 -6.51 -7.27
C ASP A 115 -2.17 -6.69 -7.73
N GLY A 116 -3.11 -5.95 -7.13
CA GLY A 116 -4.53 -5.94 -7.48
C GLY A 116 -5.38 -6.83 -6.60
N TYR A 117 -6.70 -6.68 -6.73
CA TYR A 117 -7.69 -7.53 -6.08
C TYR A 117 -8.81 -7.86 -7.06
N ALA A 118 -8.61 -8.94 -7.81
CA ALA A 118 -9.47 -9.33 -8.93
C ALA A 118 -10.93 -9.58 -8.53
N ALA A 119 -11.17 -10.21 -7.37
CA ALA A 119 -12.53 -10.46 -6.87
C ALA A 119 -13.31 -9.16 -6.57
N ALA A 120 -12.60 -8.06 -6.31
CA ALA A 120 -13.19 -6.73 -6.13
C ALA A 120 -13.14 -5.86 -7.40
N GLY A 121 -12.64 -6.38 -8.52
CA GLY A 121 -12.46 -5.61 -9.75
C GLY A 121 -11.42 -4.48 -9.62
N ILE A 122 -10.48 -4.62 -8.68
CA ILE A 122 -9.36 -3.69 -8.49
C ILE A 122 -8.16 -4.21 -9.28
N GLN A 123 -7.70 -3.43 -10.25
CA GLN A 123 -6.47 -3.70 -10.99
C GLN A 123 -5.30 -3.03 -10.27
N GLY A 124 -4.26 -3.80 -9.94
CA GLY A 124 -3.08 -3.28 -9.26
C GLY A 124 -2.13 -2.52 -10.19
N ILE A 125 -1.22 -1.74 -9.61
CA ILE A 125 -0.19 -0.99 -10.35
C ILE A 125 0.61 -1.91 -11.28
N ARG A 126 1.01 -3.10 -10.80
CA ARG A 126 1.78 -4.08 -11.59
C ARG A 126 0.99 -4.60 -12.79
N GLN A 127 -0.33 -4.77 -12.63
CA GLN A 127 -1.22 -5.23 -13.70
C GLN A 127 -1.57 -4.11 -14.68
N ALA A 128 -1.56 -2.84 -14.24
CA ALA A 128 -1.87 -1.67 -15.06
C ALA A 128 -0.64 -1.13 -15.80
N ALA A 129 0.58 -1.50 -15.38
CA ALA A 129 1.81 -1.04 -16.00
C ALA A 129 1.93 -1.52 -17.45
N SER A 130 2.09 -0.57 -18.38
CA SER A 130 2.37 -0.83 -19.81
C SER A 130 3.86 -0.86 -20.13
N ASN A 131 4.72 -0.49 -19.18
CA ASN A 131 6.16 -0.46 -19.36
C ASN A 131 6.79 -1.87 -19.30
N PRO A 132 7.93 -2.11 -19.97
CA PRO A 132 8.63 -3.38 -19.89
C PRO A 132 9.02 -3.73 -18.46
N ILE A 133 8.74 -4.98 -18.06
CA ILE A 133 9.17 -5.52 -16.77
C ILE A 133 10.69 -5.63 -16.77
N THR A 134 11.33 -5.02 -15.78
CA THR A 134 12.78 -5.11 -15.58
C THR A 134 13.07 -6.20 -14.54
N ALA A 135 13.87 -7.19 -14.92
CA ALA A 135 14.27 -8.23 -13.99
C ALA A 135 15.18 -7.64 -12.92
N LEU A 136 14.85 -7.89 -11.65
CA LEU A 136 15.72 -7.53 -10.54
C LEU A 136 16.88 -8.55 -10.47
N PRO A 137 18.15 -8.14 -10.61
CA PRO A 137 19.27 -9.08 -10.61
C PRO A 137 19.36 -9.86 -9.29
N ALA A 138 19.92 -11.07 -9.31
CA ALA A 138 20.18 -11.81 -8.07
C ALA A 138 21.29 -11.18 -7.23
N VAL A 139 22.24 -10.48 -7.89
CA VAL A 139 23.34 -9.78 -7.24
C VAL A 139 22.93 -8.34 -6.95
N VAL A 140 22.96 -7.95 -5.67
CA VAL A 140 22.48 -6.65 -5.17
C VAL A 140 23.21 -5.46 -5.79
N THR A 141 24.49 -5.61 -6.14
CA THR A 141 25.27 -4.57 -6.83
C THR A 141 24.70 -4.21 -8.21
N GLY A 142 23.90 -5.09 -8.81
CA GLY A 142 23.18 -4.81 -10.06
C GLY A 142 21.90 -3.98 -9.90
N TYR A 143 21.43 -3.74 -8.67
CA TYR A 143 20.16 -3.05 -8.42
C TYR A 143 20.14 -1.62 -8.97
N PRO A 144 21.19 -0.78 -8.79
CA PRO A 144 21.22 0.57 -9.34
C PRO A 144 21.01 0.60 -10.86
N GLY A 145 21.62 -0.35 -11.59
CA GLY A 145 21.45 -0.46 -13.04
C GLY A 145 20.00 -0.79 -13.44
N ALA A 146 19.39 -1.77 -12.77
CA ALA A 146 18.00 -2.15 -13.02
C ALA A 146 17.01 -1.03 -12.69
N VAL A 147 17.23 -0.32 -11.58
CA VAL A 147 16.39 0.81 -11.17
C VAL A 147 16.57 2.00 -12.12
N ALA A 148 17.79 2.32 -12.54
CA ALA A 148 18.05 3.36 -13.54
C ALA A 148 17.36 3.04 -14.87
N GLN A 149 17.36 1.77 -15.31
CA GLN A 149 16.64 1.34 -16.50
C GLN A 149 15.12 1.54 -16.36
N ALA A 150 14.54 1.15 -15.22
CA ALA A 150 13.12 1.33 -14.94
C ALA A 150 12.72 2.83 -14.91
N VAL A 151 13.54 3.67 -14.27
CA VAL A 151 13.36 5.14 -14.28
C VAL A 151 13.45 5.67 -15.72
N ASN A 152 14.38 5.18 -16.53
CA ASN A 152 14.50 5.60 -17.92
C ASN A 152 13.27 5.20 -18.75
N HIS A 153 12.67 4.03 -18.52
CA HIS A 153 11.40 3.66 -19.17
C HIS A 153 10.28 4.65 -18.84
N LEU A 154 10.14 5.08 -17.57
CA LEU A 154 9.18 6.10 -17.18
C LEU A 154 9.45 7.45 -17.86
N ARG A 155 10.72 7.84 -17.93
CA ARG A 155 11.16 9.10 -18.55
C ARG A 155 10.89 9.11 -20.06
N LEU A 156 11.15 8.00 -20.76
CA LEU A 156 10.84 7.82 -22.18
C LEU A 156 9.33 7.81 -22.45
N ALA A 157 8.52 7.35 -21.49
CA ALA A 157 7.06 7.42 -21.54
C ALA A 157 6.51 8.83 -21.19
N GLY A 158 7.38 9.83 -20.97
CA GLY A 158 6.97 11.20 -20.63
C GLY A 158 6.43 11.37 -19.21
N VAL A 159 6.71 10.41 -18.33
CA VAL A 159 6.33 10.47 -16.91
C VAL A 159 7.49 11.10 -16.13
N ASN A 160 7.27 12.32 -15.64
CA ASN A 160 8.25 13.04 -14.83
C ASN A 160 8.28 12.54 -13.39
N GLY A 161 9.39 12.79 -12.69
CA GLY A 161 9.52 12.49 -11.27
C GLY A 161 8.76 13.47 -10.36
N PRO A 162 8.95 13.37 -9.03
CA PRO A 162 9.92 12.51 -8.36
C PRO A 162 9.60 11.01 -8.52
N TYR A 163 10.64 10.17 -8.57
CA TYR A 163 10.49 8.71 -8.67
C TYR A 163 10.74 8.08 -7.31
N ALA A 164 9.88 7.15 -6.90
CA ALA A 164 10.04 6.35 -5.70
C ALA A 164 10.29 4.88 -6.06
N LEU A 165 11.12 4.21 -5.26
CA LEU A 165 11.37 2.77 -5.35
C LEU A 165 10.66 2.07 -4.19
N VAL A 166 9.73 1.18 -4.49
CA VAL A 166 9.09 0.31 -3.50
C VAL A 166 9.76 -1.06 -3.58
N LEU A 167 10.25 -1.58 -2.46
CA LEU A 167 10.89 -2.89 -2.37
C LEU A 167 10.17 -3.81 -1.38
N GLY A 168 10.02 -5.06 -1.78
CA GLY A 168 9.67 -6.18 -0.92
C GLY A 168 10.65 -6.38 0.23
N ALA A 169 10.28 -7.22 1.21
CA ALA A 169 11.13 -7.48 2.38
C ALA A 169 12.54 -7.94 2.02
N ASP A 170 12.66 -8.98 1.19
CA ASP A 170 13.95 -9.57 0.80
C ASP A 170 14.87 -8.57 0.07
N PRO A 171 14.46 -7.89 -1.03
CA PRO A 171 15.33 -6.94 -1.70
C PRO A 171 15.63 -5.71 -0.84
N TYR A 172 14.72 -5.28 0.03
CA TYR A 172 14.98 -4.17 0.95
C TYR A 172 16.04 -4.53 2.00
N THR A 173 15.95 -5.72 2.60
CA THR A 173 16.99 -6.21 3.53
C THR A 173 18.33 -6.39 2.81
N ALA A 174 18.30 -6.90 1.57
CA ALA A 174 19.50 -7.12 0.77
C ALA A 174 20.29 -5.82 0.51
N ILE A 175 19.62 -4.70 0.22
CA ILE A 175 20.30 -3.41 -0.01
C ILE A 175 20.85 -2.79 1.28
N SER A 176 20.26 -3.10 2.44
CA SER A 176 20.67 -2.52 3.72
C SER A 176 21.99 -3.09 4.26
N GLY A 177 22.40 -4.27 3.81
CA GLY A 177 23.58 -4.98 4.28
C GLY A 177 24.74 -5.12 3.28
N VAL A 178 24.57 -4.69 2.02
CA VAL A 178 25.55 -4.91 0.95
C VAL A 178 26.25 -3.63 0.52
N THR A 179 27.57 -3.73 0.35
CA THR A 179 28.43 -2.71 -0.25
C THR A 179 28.96 -3.17 -1.62
N GLU A 180 29.05 -2.25 -2.57
CA GLU A 180 29.67 -2.43 -3.89
C GLU A 180 30.97 -1.64 -3.90
N GLU A 181 32.12 -2.29 -4.11
CA GLU A 181 33.44 -1.64 -4.11
C GLU A 181 33.70 -0.75 -2.87
N GLY A 182 33.09 -1.09 -1.73
CA GLY A 182 33.18 -0.33 -0.48
C GLY A 182 32.13 0.78 -0.31
N TYR A 183 31.28 1.04 -1.31
CA TYR A 183 30.19 2.01 -1.24
C TYR A 183 28.84 1.31 -0.96
N PRO A 184 28.02 1.78 0.00
CA PRO A 184 26.71 1.19 0.24
C PRO A 184 25.80 1.35 -0.98
N VAL A 185 25.06 0.29 -1.34
CA VAL A 185 24.17 0.29 -2.51
C VAL A 185 22.97 1.24 -2.31
N GLN A 186 22.48 1.36 -1.07
CA GLN A 186 21.32 2.17 -0.74
C GLN A 186 21.48 3.67 -1.10
N PRO A 187 22.54 4.39 -0.69
CA PRO A 187 22.77 5.78 -1.12
C PRO A 187 22.90 5.96 -2.63
N HIS A 188 23.38 4.94 -3.37
CA HIS A 188 23.40 5.01 -4.83
C HIS A 188 21.97 4.96 -5.40
N LEU A 189 21.13 4.06 -4.88
CA LEU A 189 19.72 3.98 -5.25
C LEU A 189 18.97 5.29 -4.91
N GLU A 190 19.19 5.87 -3.74
CA GLU A 190 18.56 7.13 -3.32
C GLU A 190 18.91 8.31 -4.24
N ARG A 191 20.08 8.30 -4.90
CA ARG A 191 20.41 9.30 -5.93
C ARG A 191 19.65 9.12 -7.24
N ILE A 192 19.23 7.89 -7.55
CA ILE A 192 18.47 7.57 -8.75
C ILE A 192 16.98 7.87 -8.53
N VAL A 193 16.46 7.57 -7.33
CA VAL A 193 15.07 7.76 -6.95
C VAL A 193 14.92 8.86 -5.89
N GLU A 194 14.73 10.09 -6.37
CA GLU A 194 14.56 11.30 -5.55
C GLU A 194 13.41 11.22 -4.54
N GLY A 195 12.37 10.42 -4.83
CA GLY A 195 11.24 10.16 -3.93
C GLY A 195 11.54 9.16 -2.81
N GLY A 196 12.75 8.60 -2.79
CA GLY A 196 13.23 7.69 -1.76
C GLY A 196 12.86 6.22 -1.99
N ILE A 197 13.30 5.39 -1.05
CA ILE A 197 13.06 3.95 -1.03
C ILE A 197 12.03 3.63 0.05
N VAL A 198 10.99 2.89 -0.32
CA VAL A 198 9.90 2.51 0.56
C VAL A 198 9.92 1.00 0.78
N TRP A 199 9.99 0.61 2.05
CA TRP A 199 9.86 -0.77 2.48
C TRP A 199 8.40 -1.22 2.42
N SER A 200 8.12 -2.28 1.67
CA SER A 200 6.80 -2.87 1.51
C SER A 200 6.87 -4.39 1.70
N PRO A 201 6.78 -4.90 2.94
CA PRO A 201 6.89 -6.34 3.20
C PRO A 201 5.71 -7.15 2.66
N ALA A 202 4.65 -6.48 2.18
CA ALA A 202 3.46 -7.13 1.65
C ALA A 202 3.64 -7.67 0.21
N ILE A 203 4.66 -7.19 -0.52
CA ILE A 203 4.91 -7.50 -1.94
C ILE A 203 6.24 -8.23 -2.15
N GLU A 204 6.36 -8.86 -3.32
CA GLU A 204 7.59 -9.47 -3.80
C GLU A 204 8.28 -8.59 -4.86
N GLY A 205 9.62 -8.64 -4.88
CA GLY A 205 10.45 -7.86 -5.80
C GLY A 205 10.38 -6.36 -5.51
N GLY A 206 10.14 -5.55 -6.54
CA GLY A 206 10.00 -4.11 -6.37
C GLY A 206 9.26 -3.44 -7.52
N LEU A 207 8.91 -2.18 -7.30
CA LEU A 207 8.29 -1.29 -8.29
C LEU A 207 8.98 0.06 -8.27
N VAL A 208 9.16 0.65 -9.45
CA VAL A 208 9.50 2.07 -9.59
C VAL A 208 8.28 2.78 -10.11
N LEU A 209 7.86 3.84 -9.43
CA LEU A 209 6.76 4.69 -9.87
C LEU A 209 7.10 6.17 -9.67
N SER A 210 6.38 7.03 -10.38
CA SER A 210 6.43 8.47 -10.15
C SER A 210 5.43 8.86 -9.08
N THR A 211 5.84 9.71 -8.14
CA THR A 211 5.00 10.29 -7.09
C THR A 211 4.61 11.75 -7.39
N ARG A 212 4.63 12.15 -8.68
CA ARG A 212 4.35 13.52 -9.12
C ARG A 212 2.97 14.09 -8.76
N GLY A 213 2.08 13.28 -8.19
CA GLY A 213 0.72 13.67 -7.79
C GLY A 213 -0.19 13.98 -8.97
N GLY A 214 -1.48 13.67 -8.84
CA GLY A 214 -2.50 13.98 -9.85
C GLY A 214 -3.90 13.59 -9.42
#